data_AF-K0I6S2-F1
#
_entry.id   AF-K0I6S2-F1
#
_cell.length_a   1.000
_cell.length_b   1.000
_cell.length_c   1.000
_cell.angle_alpha   90.00
_cell.angle_beta   90.00
_cell.angle_gamma   90.00
#
_symmetry.space_group_name_H-M   'P 1'
#
loop_
_entity.id
_entity.type
_entity.pdbx_description
1 polymer ?
#
loop_
_entity_poly.entity_id
_entity_poly.type
_entity_poly.pdbx_seq_one_letter_code
_entity_poly.pdbx_strand_id
1 'polypeptide(L)' 'MASKNQEEEERALLTMTNIKYLVEGLDALLMTDLDGEKRRKVIQLRNELLAHINSIFNDYS' A
#
# COMPACT_ATOMS: atom_id res chain seq x y z
N MET A 1 4.48 -1.54 -28.69
CA MET A 1 5.00 -2.56 -27.75
C MET A 1 5.61 -1.90 -26.51
N ALA A 2 4.95 -0.88 -25.92
CA ALA A 2 5.47 -0.16 -24.74
C ALA A 2 4.76 -0.54 -23.43
N SER A 3 3.55 -1.13 -23.51
CA SER A 3 2.69 -1.33 -22.33
C SER A 3 3.10 -2.48 -21.41
N LYS A 4 3.86 -3.48 -21.89
CA LYS A 4 4.15 -4.69 -21.11
C LYS A 4 5.22 -4.47 -20.03
N ASN A 5 6.21 -3.61 -20.30
CA ASN A 5 7.29 -3.34 -19.35
C ASN A 5 6.85 -2.41 -18.20
N GLN A 6 5.86 -1.53 -18.45
CA GLN A 6 5.36 -0.61 -17.42
C GLN A 6 4.59 -1.33 -16.32
N GLU A 7 3.77 -2.33 -16.67
CA GLU A 7 3.03 -3.14 -15.68
C GLU A 7 3.97 -3.99 -14.80
N GLU A 8 5.06 -4.51 -15.35
CA GLU A 8 6.08 -5.25 -14.59
C GLU A 8 6.90 -4.34 -13.67
N GLU A 9 7.24 -3.12 -14.11
CA GLU A 9 7.90 -2.11 -13.26
C GLU A 9 7.00 -1.60 -12.12
N GLU A 10 5.71 -1.38 -12.38
CA GLU A 10 4.72 -1.01 -11.34
C GLU A 10 4.56 -2.13 -10.30
N ARG A 11 4.50 -3.38 -10.74
CA ARG A 11 4.48 -4.55 -9.84
C ARG A 11 5.77 -4.68 -9.04
N ALA A 12 6.92 -4.32 -9.62
CA ALA A 12 8.20 -4.31 -8.93
C ALA A 12 8.30 -3.20 -7.86
N LEU A 13 7.51 -2.12 -7.95
CA LEU A 13 7.47 -1.05 -6.95
C LEU A 13 6.60 -1.40 -5.73
N LEU A 14 5.55 -2.20 -5.90
CA LEU A 14 4.66 -2.64 -4.81
C LEU A 14 5.05 -4.02 -4.27
N THR A 15 6.34 -4.24 -4.03
CA THR A 15 6.78 -5.44 -3.30
C THR A 15 6.23 -5.46 -1.88
N MET A 16 6.12 -6.66 -1.30
CA MET A 16 5.78 -6.86 0.12
C MET A 16 6.57 -5.93 1.06
N THR A 17 7.87 -5.78 0.80
CA THR A 17 8.76 -4.95 1.61
C THR A 17 8.38 -3.47 1.50
N ASN A 18 8.12 -2.98 0.28
CA ASN A 18 7.75 -1.58 0.07
C ASN A 18 6.38 -1.26 0.69
N ILE A 19 5.42 -2.19 0.60
CA ILE A 19 4.10 -2.01 1.22
C ILE A 19 4.20 -1.94 2.75
N LYS A 20 5.06 -2.75 3.39
CA LYS A 20 5.28 -2.67 4.84
C LYS A 20 5.78 -1.29 5.27
N TYR A 21 6.78 -0.73 4.57
CA TYR A 21 7.28 0.61 4.86
C TYR A 21 6.19 1.68 4.68
N LEU A 22 5.33 1.56 3.67
CA LEU A 22 4.20 2.47 3.49
C LEU A 22 3.20 2.36 4.65
N VAL A 23 2.84 1.15 5.08
CA VAL A 23 1.94 0.92 6.22
C VAL A 23 2.51 1.54 7.51
N GLU A 24 3.78 1.34 7.80
CA GLU A 24 4.46 1.94 8.96
C GLU A 24 4.40 3.48 8.92
N GLY A 25 4.64 4.08 7.75
CA GLY A 25 4.52 5.52 7.55
C GLY A 25 3.09 6.04 7.78
N LEU A 26 2.07 5.29 7.34
CA LEU A 26 0.67 5.64 7.58
C LEU A 26 0.30 5.51 9.07
N ASP A 27 0.79 4.50 9.76
CA ASP A 27 0.57 4.34 11.20
C ASP A 27 1.23 5.48 12.00
N ALA A 28 2.46 5.88 11.63
CA ALA A 28 3.10 7.05 12.22
C ALA A 28 2.31 8.34 11.94
N LEU A 29 1.77 8.51 10.72
CA LEU A 29 0.95 9.66 10.37
C LEU A 29 -0.35 9.72 11.19
N LEU A 30 -0.96 8.57 11.53
CA LEU A 30 -2.15 8.49 12.38
C LEU A 30 -1.90 8.85 13.85
N MET A 31 -0.64 8.84 14.30
CA MET A 31 -0.24 9.33 15.62
C MET A 31 -0.19 10.86 15.69
N THR A 32 -0.28 11.55 14.55
CA THR A 32 -0.32 13.02 14.48
C THR A 32 -1.75 13.57 14.55
N ASP A 33 -1.86 14.89 14.72
CA ASP A 33 -3.14 15.59 14.76
C ASP A 33 -3.69 15.83 13.34
N LEU A 34 -4.15 14.74 12.72
CA LEU A 34 -4.88 14.79 11.46
C LEU A 34 -6.34 15.17 11.70
N ASP A 35 -6.86 16.09 10.88
CA ASP A 35 -8.29 16.34 10.79
C ASP A 35 -9.07 15.06 10.41
N GLY A 36 -10.37 15.05 10.73
CA GLY A 36 -11.21 13.86 10.58
C GLY A 36 -11.30 13.32 9.15
N GLU A 37 -11.17 14.16 8.13
CA GLU A 37 -11.19 13.71 6.73
C GLU A 37 -9.86 13.08 6.34
N LYS A 38 -8.73 13.74 6.64
CA LYS A 38 -7.39 13.20 6.39
C LYS A 38 -7.17 11.89 7.14
N ARG A 39 -7.57 11.83 8.41
CA ARG A 39 -7.49 10.60 9.21
C ARG A 39 -8.26 9.45 8.56
N ARG A 40 -9.48 9.70 8.04
CA ARG A 40 -10.26 8.67 7.32
C ARG A 40 -9.54 8.18 6.06
N LYS A 41 -8.99 9.07 5.25
CA LYS A 41 -8.24 8.71 4.03
C LYS A 41 -6.99 7.90 4.35
N VAL A 42 -6.25 8.26 5.40
CA VAL A 42 -5.06 7.53 5.84
C VAL A 42 -5.41 6.11 6.32
N ILE A 43 -6.48 5.96 7.12
CA ILE A 43 -6.97 4.64 7.55
C ILE A 43 -7.39 3.80 6.34
N GLN A 44 -8.12 4.38 5.39
CA GLN A 44 -8.56 3.68 4.19
C GLN A 44 -7.38 3.16 3.39
N LEU A 45 -6.41 4.03 3.08
CA LEU A 45 -5.22 3.63 2.31
C LEU A 45 -4.41 2.54 3.03
N ARG A 46 -4.24 2.64 4.35
CA ARG A 46 -3.56 1.61 5.14
C ARG A 46 -4.27 0.26 5.02
N ASN A 47 -5.59 0.24 5.09
CA ASN A 47 -6.39 -0.98 5.00
C ASN A 47 -6.32 -1.58 3.58
N GLU A 48 -6.34 -0.75 2.54
CA GLU A 48 -6.16 -1.18 1.14
C GLU A 48 -4.79 -1.83 0.92
N LEU A 49 -3.73 -1.25 1.48
CA LEU A 49 -2.38 -1.82 1.43
C LEU A 49 -2.26 -3.16 2.17
N LEU A 50 -2.88 -3.28 3.35
CA LEU A 50 -2.93 -4.55 4.09
C LEU A 50 -3.74 -5.62 3.33
N ALA A 51 -4.84 -5.25 2.67
CA ALA A 51 -5.60 -6.15 1.81
C ALA A 51 -4.78 -6.59 0.60
N HIS A 52 -4.00 -5.68 0.01
CA HIS A 52 -3.12 -6.01 -1.11
C HIS A 52 -2.03 -7.02 -0.70
N ILE A 53 -1.45 -6.90 0.51
CA ILE A 53 -0.54 -7.91 1.06
C ILE A 53 -1.19 -9.31 1.07
N ASN A 54 -2.44 -9.41 1.52
CA ASN A 54 -3.16 -10.69 1.55
C ASN A 54 -3.40 -11.25 0.14
N SER A 55 -3.66 -10.37 -0.85
CA SER A 55 -3.79 -10.77 -2.25
C SER A 55 -2.47 -11.32 -2.81
N ILE A 56 -1.33 -10.68 -2.51
CA ILE A 56 -0.02 -11.15 -2.93
C ILE A 56 0.21 -12.59 -2.42
N PHE A 57 -0.14 -12.89 -1.17
CA PHE A 57 0.00 -14.25 -0.63
C PHE A 57 -0.88 -15.29 -1.34
N ASN A 58 -2.13 -14.93 -1.69
CA ASN A 58 -3.05 -15.86 -2.35
C ASN A 58 -2.66 -16.16 -3.81
N ASP A 59 -2.02 -15.22 -4.52
CA ASP A 59 -1.57 -15.44 -5.90
C ASP A 59 -0.38 -16.43 -6.01
N TYR A 60 0.24 -16.80 -4.88
CA TYR A 60 1.31 -17.81 -4.82
C TYR A 60 0.84 -19.21 -4.36
N SER A 61 -0.47 -19.42 -4.13
CA SER A 61 -1.06 -20.72 -3.77
C SER A 61 -1.70 -21.43 -4.97
#